data_AF-A3Z2Q2-F1
#
_entry.id   AF-A3Z2Q2-F1
#
_cell.length_a   1.000
_cell.length_b   1.000
_cell.length_c   1.000
_cell.angle_alpha   90.00
_cell.angle_beta   90.00
_cell.angle_gamma   90.00
#
_symmetry.space_group_name_H-M   'P 1'
#
loop_
_entity.id
_entity.type
_entity.pdbx_description
1 polymer ?
#
loop_
_entity_poly.entity_id
_entity_poly.type
_entity_poly.pdbx_seq_one_letter_code
_entity_poly.pdbx_strand_id
1 'polypeptide(L)'
;RQVARWSKQYLASKTDDLPAMDKLMAWLPEHLPAKDETAIAHGDYRFGNLMLAPDRPAVIAILDWELSTLGHPLADLAYFCLPFYLPADMEGMRGLQGENLEELGLPDEQAIIRRYCEKTGREGIEDWHVYLAFSLFRLAAILQGVYKRALDGNAANANALEVGKRASLLADTGWKIACEGATS
;
A
#
# COMPACT_ATOMS: atom_id res chain seq x y z
N ARG A 1 -4.17 16.20 -0.18
CA ARG A 1 -3.39 16.35 -1.45
C ARG A 1 -3.15 15.03 -2.19
N GLN A 2 -2.60 13.99 -1.55
CA GLN A 2 -2.29 12.72 -2.23
C GLN A 2 -3.54 11.98 -2.74
N VAL A 3 -4.62 11.92 -1.95
CA VAL A 3 -5.88 11.28 -2.37
C VAL A 3 -6.38 11.88 -3.67
N ALA A 4 -6.57 13.21 -3.73
CA ALA A 4 -7.02 13.89 -4.94
C ALA A 4 -6.13 13.62 -6.18
N ARG A 5 -4.79 13.53 -6.00
CA ARG A 5 -3.87 13.18 -7.09
C ARG A 5 -4.16 11.77 -7.61
N TRP A 6 -4.24 10.79 -6.72
CA TRP A 6 -4.46 9.40 -7.09
C TRP A 6 -5.89 9.16 -7.61
N SER A 7 -6.90 9.88 -7.09
CA SER A 7 -8.25 9.90 -7.64
C SER A 7 -8.26 10.37 -9.09
N LYS A 8 -7.59 11.50 -9.38
CA LYS A 8 -7.48 12.01 -10.75
C LYS A 8 -6.78 11.02 -11.68
N GLN A 9 -5.70 10.38 -11.22
CA GLN A 9 -4.96 9.40 -12.00
C GLN A 9 -5.76 8.12 -12.26
N TYR A 10 -6.48 7.63 -11.25
CA TYR A 10 -7.40 6.50 -11.40
C TYR A 10 -8.51 6.83 -12.41
N LEU A 11 -9.20 7.96 -12.26
CA LEU A 11 -10.27 8.37 -13.17
C LEU A 11 -9.79 8.51 -14.62
N ALA A 12 -8.58 9.04 -14.84
CA ALA A 12 -7.98 9.14 -16.17
C ALA A 12 -7.58 7.77 -16.77
N SER A 13 -7.51 6.72 -15.96
CA SER A 13 -7.13 5.36 -16.36
C SER A 13 -8.23 4.32 -16.15
N LYS A 14 -9.44 4.74 -15.78
CA LYS A 14 -10.58 3.85 -15.53
C LYS A 14 -10.92 3.08 -16.81
N THR A 15 -10.94 1.75 -16.72
CA THR A 15 -11.30 0.85 -17.83
C THR A 15 -12.69 0.28 -17.63
N ASP A 16 -13.01 -0.11 -16.40
CA ASP A 16 -14.24 -0.76 -15.98
C ASP A 16 -14.73 -0.14 -14.67
N ASP A 17 -15.95 -0.48 -14.25
CA ASP A 17 -16.46 -0.07 -12.95
C ASP A 17 -15.82 -0.87 -11.83
N LEU A 18 -15.17 -0.16 -10.91
CA LEU A 18 -14.60 -0.71 -9.68
C LEU A 18 -15.17 0.05 -8.48
N PRO A 19 -16.34 -0.36 -7.95
CA PRO A 19 -17.07 0.39 -6.92
C PRO A 19 -16.26 0.67 -5.65
N ALA A 20 -15.33 -0.21 -5.29
CA ALA A 20 -14.46 -0.01 -4.14
C ALA A 20 -13.56 1.23 -4.30
N MET A 21 -13.04 1.50 -5.50
CA MET A 21 -12.27 2.73 -5.77
C MET A 21 -13.14 3.97 -5.62
N ASP A 22 -14.37 3.94 -6.14
CA ASP A 22 -15.30 5.08 -6.03
C ASP A 22 -15.64 5.38 -4.56
N LYS A 23 -15.85 4.34 -3.76
CA LYS A 23 -16.07 4.48 -2.31
C LYS A 23 -14.84 4.98 -1.57
N LEU A 24 -13.65 4.45 -1.87
CA LEU A 24 -12.39 4.91 -1.27
C LEU A 24 -12.09 6.37 -1.63
N MET A 25 -12.32 6.79 -2.87
CA MET A 25 -12.16 8.18 -3.29
C MET A 25 -13.07 9.15 -2.52
N ALA A 26 -14.28 8.71 -2.16
CA ALA A 26 -15.21 9.50 -1.37
C ALA A 26 -14.90 9.46 0.15
N TRP A 27 -14.46 8.31 0.66
CA TRP A 27 -14.25 8.09 2.09
C TRP A 27 -12.94 8.67 2.61
N LEU A 28 -11.83 8.46 1.89
CA LEU A 28 -10.49 8.86 2.35
C LEU A 28 -10.34 10.37 2.67
N PRO A 29 -10.91 11.32 1.90
CA PRO A 29 -10.81 12.73 2.23
C PRO A 29 -11.39 13.10 3.60
N GLU A 30 -12.40 12.37 4.06
CA GLU A 30 -13.13 12.64 5.31
C GLU A 30 -12.52 11.93 6.53
N HIS A 31 -11.64 10.94 6.32
CA HIS A 31 -11.10 10.09 7.38
C HIS A 31 -9.59 10.20 7.56
N LEU A 32 -8.90 10.92 6.67
CA LEU A 32 -7.48 11.18 6.86
C LEU A 32 -7.25 12.05 8.10
N PRO A 33 -6.24 11.72 8.94
CA PRO A 33 -6.02 12.41 10.19
C PRO A 33 -5.69 13.88 9.97
N ALA A 34 -6.26 14.73 10.83
CA ALA A 34 -6.14 16.18 10.76
C ALA A 34 -4.73 16.71 11.12
N LYS A 35 -3.90 15.88 11.77
CA LYS A 35 -2.53 16.28 12.17
C LYS A 35 -1.61 16.24 10.95
N ASP A 36 -1.17 17.43 10.53
CA ASP A 36 -0.12 17.58 9.53
C ASP A 36 1.24 17.20 10.14
N GLU A 37 1.59 15.93 10.07
CA GLU A 37 2.97 15.48 10.20
C GLU A 37 3.61 15.33 8.82
N THR A 38 4.82 15.87 8.66
CA THR A 38 5.55 15.83 7.39
C THR A 38 6.96 15.29 7.61
N ALA A 39 7.29 14.23 6.89
CA ALA A 39 8.61 13.63 6.82
C ALA A 39 8.96 13.29 5.36
N ILE A 40 10.19 12.83 5.15
CA ILE A 40 10.55 12.18 3.88
C ILE A 40 9.81 10.84 3.83
N ALA A 41 8.95 10.68 2.83
CA ALA A 41 8.35 9.41 2.48
C ALA A 41 9.04 8.90 1.21
N HIS A 42 9.59 7.69 1.28
CA HIS A 42 10.13 6.94 0.15
C HIS A 42 9.05 6.69 -0.91
N GLY A 43 7.83 6.39 -0.48
CA GLY A 43 6.70 6.13 -1.36
C GLY A 43 6.62 4.69 -1.88
N ASP A 44 7.70 3.93 -1.92
CA ASP A 44 7.72 2.48 -2.24
C ASP A 44 8.62 1.71 -1.26
N TYR A 45 8.45 1.96 0.05
CA TYR A 45 9.32 1.36 1.08
C TYR A 45 8.94 -0.10 1.31
N ARG A 46 9.68 -1.02 0.69
CA ARG A 46 9.46 -2.47 0.78
C ARG A 46 10.77 -3.24 0.66
N PHE A 47 10.78 -4.50 1.09
CA PHE A 47 11.98 -5.36 1.04
C PHE A 47 12.64 -5.42 -0.35
N GLY A 48 11.86 -5.39 -1.44
CA GLY A 48 12.40 -5.38 -2.80
C GLY A 48 13.28 -4.16 -3.14
N ASN A 49 13.19 -3.09 -2.36
CA ASN A 49 13.95 -1.85 -2.53
C ASN A 49 15.03 -1.66 -1.44
N LEU A 50 15.31 -2.71 -0.64
CA LEU A 50 16.37 -2.68 0.38
C LEU A 50 17.56 -3.50 -0.08
N MET A 51 18.74 -2.90 -0.05
CA MET A 51 19.99 -3.64 -0.20
C MET A 51 20.49 -4.07 1.19
N LEU A 52 20.68 -5.37 1.38
CA LEU A 52 21.16 -5.94 2.64
C LEU A 52 22.67 -6.17 2.59
N ALA A 53 23.33 -6.03 3.74
CA ALA A 53 24.72 -6.44 3.87
C ALA A 53 24.83 -7.97 3.66
N PRO A 54 25.86 -8.46 2.95
CA PRO A 54 26.03 -9.89 2.68
C PRO A 54 26.40 -10.69 3.93
N ASP A 55 26.92 -10.04 4.97
CA ASP A 55 27.54 -10.65 6.15
C ASP A 55 26.80 -10.38 7.47
N ARG A 56 25.78 -9.51 7.48
CA ARG A 56 25.04 -9.14 8.71
C ARG A 56 23.61 -8.66 8.39
N PRO A 57 22.66 -8.75 9.35
CA PRO A 57 21.28 -8.31 9.14
C PRO A 57 21.15 -6.77 9.21
N ALA A 58 21.71 -6.08 8.22
CA ALA A 58 21.71 -4.62 8.13
C ALA A 58 21.31 -4.16 6.73
N VAL A 59 20.43 -3.17 6.66
CA VAL A 59 20.16 -2.43 5.42
C VAL A 59 21.35 -1.50 5.16
N ILE A 60 21.96 -1.60 3.98
CA ILE A 60 23.12 -0.79 3.55
C ILE A 60 22.76 0.24 2.48
N ALA A 61 21.62 0.08 1.80
CA ALA A 61 21.04 1.12 0.95
C ALA A 61 19.52 0.95 0.81
N ILE A 62 18.85 2.06 0.55
CA ILE A 62 17.44 2.12 0.13
C ILE A 62 17.45 2.61 -1.32
N LEU A 63 16.84 1.83 -2.21
CA LEU A 63 16.84 2.03 -3.67
C LEU A 63 15.50 2.60 -4.14
N ASP A 64 15.46 3.12 -5.35
CA ASP A 64 14.23 3.52 -6.06
C ASP A 64 13.42 4.67 -5.41
N TRP A 65 14.06 5.85 -5.34
CA TRP A 65 13.49 7.06 -4.76
C TRP A 65 12.55 7.85 -5.71
N GLU A 66 12.16 7.30 -6.86
CA GLU A 66 11.41 8.04 -7.89
C GLU A 66 10.02 8.50 -7.42
N LEU A 67 9.42 7.76 -6.47
CA LEU A 67 8.11 8.06 -5.87
C LEU A 67 8.21 8.88 -4.59
N SER A 68 9.42 9.27 -4.18
CA SER A 68 9.64 9.95 -2.92
C SER A 68 9.03 11.35 -2.90
N THR A 69 8.55 11.75 -1.73
CA THR A 69 7.89 13.04 -1.51
C THR A 69 7.97 13.43 -0.03
N LEU A 70 7.66 14.69 0.26
CA LEU A 70 7.24 15.06 1.61
C LEU A 70 5.80 14.60 1.84
N GLY A 71 5.55 13.94 2.97
CA GLY A 71 4.24 13.42 3.33
C GLY A 71 4.20 12.83 4.73
N HIS A 72 3.05 12.25 5.10
CA HIS A 72 2.89 11.63 6.40
C HIS A 72 3.72 10.34 6.50
N PRO A 73 4.60 10.17 7.51
CA PRO A 73 5.52 9.03 7.56
C PRO A 73 4.80 7.68 7.70
N LEU A 74 3.62 7.66 8.34
CA LEU A 74 2.81 6.45 8.46
C LEU A 74 2.28 5.90 7.14
N ALA A 75 2.27 6.71 6.07
CA ALA A 75 1.91 6.19 4.74
C ALA A 75 2.95 5.17 4.23
N ASP A 76 4.24 5.37 4.53
CA ASP A 76 5.28 4.41 4.16
C ASP A 76 5.24 3.17 5.06
N LEU A 77 4.98 3.34 6.36
CA LEU A 77 4.81 2.20 7.26
C LEU A 77 3.61 1.35 6.83
N ALA A 78 2.48 1.97 6.48
CA ALA A 78 1.30 1.24 6.02
C ALA A 78 1.56 0.53 4.70
N TYR A 79 2.29 1.17 3.78
CA TYR A 79 2.73 0.53 2.55
C TYR A 79 3.61 -0.70 2.82
N PHE A 80 4.56 -0.59 3.75
CA PHE A 80 5.41 -1.70 4.18
C PHE A 80 4.62 -2.87 4.78
N CYS A 81 3.51 -2.59 5.49
CA CYS A 81 2.65 -3.58 6.11
C CYS A 81 1.59 -4.19 5.17
N LEU A 82 1.46 -3.73 3.92
CA LEU A 82 0.48 -4.30 2.99
C LEU A 82 0.54 -5.83 2.82
N PRO A 83 1.71 -6.50 2.84
CA PRO A 83 1.76 -7.95 2.71
C PRO A 83 0.89 -8.70 3.72
N PHE A 84 0.67 -8.19 4.94
CA PHE A 84 -0.21 -8.84 5.93
C PHE A 84 -1.68 -8.96 5.49
N TYR A 85 -2.10 -8.15 4.51
CA TYR A 85 -3.48 -8.07 4.03
C TYR A 85 -3.66 -8.67 2.62
N LEU A 86 -2.61 -9.28 2.08
CA LEU A 86 -2.60 -9.80 0.72
C LEU A 86 -2.32 -11.31 0.71
N PRO A 87 -2.89 -12.06 -0.24
CA PRO A 87 -2.61 -13.49 -0.41
C PRO A 87 -1.13 -13.78 -0.67
N ALA A 88 -0.62 -14.86 -0.09
CA ALA A 88 0.78 -15.26 -0.24
C ALA A 88 1.16 -15.66 -1.68
N ASP A 89 0.19 -16.08 -2.49
CA ASP A 89 0.34 -16.43 -3.90
C ASP A 89 0.13 -15.25 -4.86
N MET A 90 -0.05 -14.03 -4.35
CA MET A 90 -0.22 -12.84 -5.18
C MET A 90 1.07 -12.50 -5.96
N GLU A 91 0.98 -12.54 -7.29
CA GLU A 91 2.11 -12.25 -8.17
C GLU A 91 2.52 -10.76 -8.15
N GLY A 92 3.82 -10.48 -8.09
CA GLY A 92 4.42 -9.12 -8.09
C GLY A 92 4.53 -8.44 -6.72
N MET A 93 3.68 -8.81 -5.76
CA MET A 93 3.82 -8.45 -4.35
C MET A 93 3.38 -9.64 -3.50
N ARG A 94 4.36 -10.44 -3.06
CA ARG A 94 4.10 -11.59 -2.20
C ARG A 94 3.44 -11.11 -0.90
N GLY A 95 2.21 -11.53 -0.68
CA GLY A 95 1.51 -11.32 0.58
C GLY A 95 1.95 -12.32 1.66
N LEU A 96 1.33 -12.22 2.83
CA LEU A 96 1.57 -13.06 4.01
C LEU A 96 0.27 -13.68 4.54
N GLN A 97 -0.88 -13.38 3.94
CA GLN A 97 -2.14 -13.96 4.36
C GLN A 97 -2.13 -15.48 4.10
N GLY A 98 -2.38 -16.26 5.15
CA GLY A 98 -2.35 -17.73 5.12
C GLY A 98 -0.98 -18.34 5.44
N GLU A 99 0.07 -17.53 5.60
CA GLU A 99 1.39 -17.99 6.03
C GLU A 99 1.46 -18.13 7.56
N ASN A 100 2.26 -19.08 8.04
CA ASN A 100 2.61 -19.17 9.46
C ASN A 100 3.82 -18.26 9.74
N LEU A 101 3.57 -17.06 10.27
CA LEU A 101 4.62 -16.07 10.54
C LEU A 101 5.67 -16.57 11.53
N GLU A 102 5.26 -17.38 12.52
CA GLU A 102 6.17 -17.92 13.54
C GLU A 102 7.15 -18.93 12.93
N GLU A 103 6.65 -19.86 12.11
CA GLU A 103 7.49 -20.80 11.37
C GLU A 103 8.47 -20.10 10.41
N LEU A 104 8.06 -18.96 9.86
CA LEU A 104 8.91 -18.13 9.00
C LEU A 104 9.87 -17.22 9.78
N GLY A 105 9.77 -17.15 11.11
CA GLY A 105 10.56 -16.25 11.96
C GLY A 105 10.27 -14.77 11.70
N LEU A 106 9.07 -14.44 11.21
CA LEU A 106 8.66 -13.08 10.91
C LEU A 106 7.87 -12.47 12.08
N PRO A 107 8.07 -11.16 12.37
CA PRO A 107 7.22 -10.47 13.33
C PRO A 107 5.80 -10.32 12.77
N ASP A 108 4.80 -10.33 13.66
CA ASP A 108 3.46 -9.87 13.31
C ASP A 108 3.43 -8.35 13.06
N GLU A 109 2.35 -7.90 12.42
CA GLU A 109 2.14 -6.48 12.10
C GLU A 109 2.21 -5.59 13.35
N GLN A 110 1.64 -6.05 14.47
CA GLN A 110 1.60 -5.28 15.71
C GLN A 110 3.00 -5.11 16.32
N ALA A 111 3.88 -6.10 16.17
CA ALA A 111 5.28 -6.03 16.58
C ALA A 111 6.05 -5.02 15.73
N ILE A 112 5.78 -4.93 14.43
CA ILE A 112 6.35 -3.91 13.54
C ILE A 112 5.87 -2.51 13.96
N ILE A 113 4.57 -2.34 14.20
CA ILE A 113 3.99 -1.07 14.65
C ILE A 113 4.59 -0.64 15.99
N ARG A 114 4.64 -1.55 16.99
CA ARG A 114 5.25 -1.26 18.30
C ARG A 114 6.70 -0.79 18.15
N ARG A 115 7.52 -1.53 17.37
CA ARG A 115 8.91 -1.16 17.13
C ARG A 115 9.03 0.20 16.45
N TYR A 116 8.16 0.52 15.50
CA TYR A 116 8.13 1.82 14.83
C TYR A 116 7.79 2.94 15.83
N CYS A 117 6.78 2.75 16.67
CA CYS A 117 6.39 3.69 17.71
C CYS A 117 7.54 3.96 18.69
N GLU A 118 8.19 2.91 19.20
CA GLU A 118 9.36 3.01 20.08
C GLU A 118 10.50 3.82 19.45
N LYS A 119 10.78 3.60 18.15
CA LYS A 119 11.86 4.30 17.44
C LYS A 119 11.54 5.75 17.08
N THR A 120 10.25 6.08 16.98
CA THR A 120 9.78 7.42 16.61
C THR A 120 9.23 8.23 17.77
N GLY A 121 9.26 7.67 18.99
CA GLY A 121 8.74 8.33 20.20
C GLY A 121 7.22 8.49 20.20
N ARG A 122 6.48 7.62 19.50
CA ARG A 122 5.02 7.60 19.50
C ARG A 122 4.49 6.67 20.58
N GLU A 123 3.39 7.05 21.21
CA GLU A 123 2.67 6.18 22.14
C GLU A 123 1.85 5.10 21.40
N GLY A 124 1.39 5.42 20.19
CA GLY A 124 0.59 4.54 19.35
C GLY A 124 0.31 5.16 17.98
N ILE A 125 -0.49 4.45 17.18
CA ILE A 125 -0.99 4.92 15.89
C ILE A 125 -2.51 4.83 15.90
N GLU A 126 -3.16 5.98 15.99
CA GLU A 126 -4.61 6.10 15.81
C GLU A 126 -4.97 5.91 14.34
N ASP A 127 -6.18 5.43 14.08
CA ASP A 127 -6.74 5.31 12.73
C ASP A 127 -5.86 4.52 11.74
N TRP A 128 -5.16 3.49 12.23
CA TRP A 128 -4.23 2.69 11.41
C TRP A 128 -4.85 2.18 10.10
N HIS A 129 -6.11 1.76 10.18
CA HIS A 129 -6.91 1.29 9.04
C HIS A 129 -7.02 2.33 7.91
N VAL A 130 -7.03 3.63 8.22
CA VAL A 130 -7.08 4.70 7.22
C VAL A 130 -5.80 4.73 6.39
N TYR A 131 -4.63 4.57 7.04
CA TYR A 131 -3.34 4.56 6.33
C TYR A 131 -3.18 3.32 5.45
N LEU A 132 -3.68 2.17 5.91
CA LEU A 132 -3.74 0.94 5.11
C LEU A 132 -4.68 1.10 3.91
N ALA A 133 -5.91 1.57 4.13
CA ALA A 133 -6.88 1.83 3.08
C ALA A 133 -6.34 2.82 2.04
N PHE A 134 -5.66 3.89 2.48
CA PHE A 134 -4.98 4.83 1.60
C PHE A 134 -3.86 4.17 0.77
N SER A 135 -3.06 3.30 1.39
CA SER A 135 -1.94 2.63 0.72
C SER A 135 -2.43 1.65 -0.35
N LEU A 136 -3.50 0.90 -0.06
CA LEU A 136 -4.17 0.00 -1.00
C LEU A 136 -4.85 0.76 -2.14
N PHE A 137 -5.58 1.84 -1.83
CA PHE A 137 -6.17 2.75 -2.82
C PHE A 137 -5.12 3.29 -3.79
N ARG A 138 -3.99 3.76 -3.25
CA ARG A 138 -2.87 4.28 -4.04
C ARG A 138 -2.30 3.19 -4.96
N LEU A 139 -2.06 2.00 -4.44
CA LEU A 139 -1.47 0.91 -5.22
C LEU A 139 -2.45 0.43 -6.31
N ALA A 140 -3.74 0.35 -6.01
CA ALA A 140 -4.79 0.05 -6.97
C ALA A 140 -4.82 1.08 -8.12
N ALA A 141 -4.73 2.38 -7.81
CA ALA A 141 -4.66 3.44 -8.83
C ALA A 141 -3.41 3.33 -9.73
N ILE A 142 -2.26 2.94 -9.16
CA ILE A 142 -1.03 2.71 -9.93
C ILE A 142 -1.20 1.53 -10.89
N LEU A 143 -1.69 0.39 -10.38
CA LEU A 143 -1.91 -0.81 -11.19
C LEU A 143 -2.97 -0.58 -12.27
N GLN A 144 -4.04 0.16 -11.97
CA GLN A 144 -5.04 0.55 -12.97
C GLN A 144 -4.40 1.36 -14.11
N GLY A 145 -3.50 2.29 -13.80
CA GLY A 145 -2.75 3.05 -14.81
C GLY A 145 -1.86 2.16 -15.68
N VAL A 146 -1.21 1.16 -15.09
CA VAL A 146 -0.42 0.16 -15.84
C VAL A 146 -1.33 -0.68 -16.74
N TYR A 147 -2.45 -1.15 -16.20
CA TYR A 147 -3.43 -1.94 -16.93
C TYR A 147 -3.98 -1.18 -18.14
N LYS A 148 -4.41 0.07 -17.96
CA LYS A 148 -4.90 0.93 -19.05
C LYS A 148 -3.86 1.10 -20.16
N ARG A 149 -2.60 1.38 -19.81
CA ARG A 149 -1.51 1.51 -20.80
C ARG A 149 -1.25 0.20 -21.55
N ALA A 150 -1.36 -0.95 -20.87
CA ALA A 150 -1.21 -2.25 -21.52
C ALA A 150 -2.33 -2.52 -22.53
N LEU A 151 -3.57 -2.15 -22.21
CA LEU A 151 -4.72 -2.23 -23.14
C LEU A 151 -4.53 -1.32 -24.36
N ASP A 152 -4.09 -0.07 -24.14
CA ASP A 152 -3.90 0.91 -25.22
C ASP A 152 -2.70 0.56 -26.12
N GLY A 153 -1.70 -0.16 -25.59
CA GLY A 153 -0.46 -0.55 -26.28
C GLY A 153 -0.55 -1.79 -27.18
N ASN A 154 -1.77 -2.28 -27.48
CA ASN A 154 -2.03 -3.44 -28.34
C ASN A 154 -1.59 -4.82 -27.77
N ALA A 155 -1.43 -4.96 -26.45
CA ALA A 155 -1.01 -6.21 -25.84
C ALA A 155 -2.19 -7.00 -25.26
N ALA A 156 -2.72 -7.92 -26.07
CA ALA A 156 -3.47 -9.10 -25.61
C ALA A 156 -2.53 -10.09 -24.88
N ASN A 157 -1.87 -9.63 -23.82
CA ASN A 157 -1.00 -10.46 -22.99
C ASN A 157 -1.75 -10.80 -21.70
N ALA A 158 -1.78 -12.07 -21.31
CA ALA A 158 -2.33 -12.56 -20.04
C ALA A 158 -1.85 -11.72 -18.83
N ASN A 159 -0.61 -11.20 -18.89
CA ASN A 159 -0.05 -10.32 -17.86
C ASN A 159 -0.88 -9.04 -17.63
N ALA A 160 -1.47 -8.44 -18.68
CA ALA A 160 -2.29 -7.24 -18.53
C ALA A 160 -3.57 -7.51 -17.73
N LEU A 161 -4.24 -8.63 -18.00
CA LEU A 161 -5.45 -9.02 -17.27
C LEU A 161 -5.14 -9.31 -15.79
N GLU A 162 -3.99 -9.93 -15.51
CA GLU A 162 -3.54 -10.16 -14.13
C GLU A 162 -3.18 -8.86 -13.39
N VAL A 163 -2.67 -7.82 -14.08
CA VAL A 163 -2.55 -6.47 -13.49
C VAL A 163 -3.92 -5.91 -13.11
N GLY A 164 -4.90 -6.01 -14.02
CA GLY A 164 -6.27 -5.54 -13.76
C GLY A 164 -6.93 -6.24 -12.56
N LYS A 165 -6.85 -7.57 -12.50
CA LYS A 165 -7.35 -8.37 -11.35
C LYS A 165 -6.71 -7.94 -10.03
N ARG A 166 -5.40 -7.68 -10.03
CA ARG A 166 -4.70 -7.18 -8.83
C ARG A 166 -5.16 -5.79 -8.44
N ALA A 167 -5.41 -4.89 -9.39
CA ALA A 167 -5.96 -3.58 -9.09
C ALA A 167 -7.32 -3.69 -8.38
N SER A 168 -8.19 -4.58 -8.85
CA SER A 168 -9.49 -4.84 -8.22
C SER A 168 -9.36 -5.43 -6.81
N LEU A 169 -8.53 -6.46 -6.63
CA LEU A 169 -8.28 -7.07 -5.31
C LEU A 169 -7.80 -6.02 -4.30
N LEU A 170 -6.84 -5.18 -4.68
CA LEU A 170 -6.32 -4.14 -3.81
C LEU A 170 -7.38 -3.11 -3.41
N ALA A 171 -8.22 -2.69 -4.36
CA ALA A 171 -9.32 -1.77 -4.07
C ALA A 171 -10.34 -2.39 -3.12
N ASP A 172 -10.74 -3.64 -3.36
CA ASP A 172 -11.71 -4.35 -2.51
C ASP A 172 -11.17 -4.58 -1.10
N THR A 173 -9.90 -5.01 -0.95
CA THR A 173 -9.23 -5.14 0.34
C THR A 173 -9.15 -3.79 1.05
N GLY A 174 -8.80 -2.72 0.34
CA GLY A 174 -8.73 -1.37 0.89
C GLY A 174 -10.08 -0.89 1.42
N TRP A 175 -11.15 -1.12 0.66
CA TRP A 175 -12.51 -0.76 1.07
C TRP A 175 -12.99 -1.60 2.26
N LYS A 176 -12.68 -2.89 2.28
CA LYS A 176 -12.98 -3.77 3.42
C LYS A 176 -12.34 -3.25 4.71
N ILE A 177 -11.04 -2.95 4.67
CA ILE A 177 -10.30 -2.41 5.83
C ILE A 177 -10.90 -1.07 6.28
N ALA A 178 -11.27 -0.19 5.34
CA ALA A 178 -11.92 1.07 5.66
C ALA A 178 -13.25 0.88 6.42
N CYS A 179 -14.06 -0.11 6.05
CA CYS A 179 -15.31 -0.42 6.75
C CYS A 179 -15.11 -1.07 8.12
N GLU A 180 -14.18 -2.03 8.23
CA GLU A 180 -13.94 -2.78 9.47
C GLU A 180 -13.27 -1.91 10.55
N GLY A 181 -12.39 -1.00 10.14
CA GLY A 181 -11.76 -0.06 11.07
C GLY A 181 -12.70 1.01 11.63
N ALA A 182 -13.81 1.31 10.97
CA ALA A 182 -14.84 2.22 11.46
C ALA A 182 -15.76 1.61 12.54
N THR A 183 -15.61 0.31 12.83
CA THR A 183 -16.45 -0.43 13.80
C THR A 183 -15.71 -0.85 15.07
N SER A 184 -14.44 -0.47 15.24
CA SER A 184 -13.61 -0.77 16.42
C SER A 184 -13.41 0.44 17.33
#